data_AF-A0A9P0F5Z0-F1
#
_entry.id   AF-A0A9P0F5Z0-F1
#
_cell.length_a   1.000
_cell.length_b   1.000
_cell.length_c   1.000
_cell.angle_alpha   90.00
_cell.angle_beta   90.00
_cell.angle_gamma   90.00
#
_symmetry.space_group_name_H-M   'P 1'
#
loop_
_entity.id
_entity.type
_entity.pdbx_description
1 polymer ?
#
loop_
_entity_poly.entity_id
_entity_poly.type
_entity_poly.pdbx_seq_one_letter_code
_entity_poly.pdbx_strand_id
1 'polypeptide(L)'
;MFTGITNSMDYFTDTGIGTLWLAPFYKSPMLDAGYDIVDHEQVNPLFGKMADFDKMVKKIKAKGLNLIVDFVPNHTSDQHEWFKKSVRKESPYDDYYIWRDASSWNGSEPVPPNNWVIRHLI
;
A
#
# COMPACT_ATOMS: atom_id res chain seq x y z
N MET A 1 14.06 0.28 -8.20
CA MET A 1 12.99 0.58 -9.18
C MET A 1 13.09 1.99 -9.77
N PHE A 2 12.97 3.05 -8.97
CA PHE A 2 12.84 4.43 -9.49
C PHE A 2 13.98 4.89 -10.40
N THR A 3 15.23 4.56 -10.08
CA THR A 3 16.39 4.86 -10.95
C THR A 3 16.28 4.17 -12.31
N GLY A 4 15.76 2.94 -12.35
CA GLY A 4 15.53 2.21 -13.59
C GLY A 4 14.52 2.95 -14.47
N ILE A 5 13.36 3.30 -13.91
CA ILE A 5 12.32 4.07 -14.60
C ILE A 5 12.91 5.41 -15.10
N THR A 6 13.67 6.11 -14.24
CA THR A 6 14.35 7.37 -14.58
C THR A 6 15.28 7.22 -15.79
N ASN A 7 15.99 6.10 -15.90
CA ASN A 7 16.89 5.83 -17.02
C ASN A 7 16.15 5.45 -18.31
N SER A 8 14.91 4.96 -18.22
CA SER A 8 14.08 4.57 -19.36
C SER A 8 13.20 5.68 -19.94
N MET A 9 13.31 6.92 -19.45
CA MET A 9 12.40 8.02 -19.84
C MET A 9 12.41 8.33 -21.35
N ASP A 10 13.58 8.25 -22.00
CA ASP A 10 13.68 8.51 -23.44
C ASP A 10 12.92 7.44 -24.23
N TYR A 11 13.03 6.17 -23.83
CA TYR A 11 12.25 5.08 -24.41
C TYR A 11 10.74 5.30 -24.28
N PHE A 12 10.26 5.81 -23.13
CA PHE A 12 8.84 6.10 -22.95
C PHE A 12 8.37 7.20 -23.91
N THR A 13 9.15 8.28 -24.06
CA THR A 13 8.79 9.35 -24.99
C THR A 13 8.85 8.91 -26.45
N ASP A 14 9.87 8.13 -26.83
CA ASP A 14 10.07 7.67 -28.22
C ASP A 14 8.98 6.69 -28.67
N THR A 15 8.39 5.94 -27.73
CA THR A 15 7.27 5.02 -27.99
C THR A 15 5.90 5.68 -27.93
N GLY A 16 5.83 6.98 -27.61
CA GLY A 16 4.58 7.73 -27.52
C GLY A 16 3.79 7.52 -26.22
N ILE A 17 4.41 6.96 -25.18
CA ILE A 17 3.78 6.84 -23.85
C ILE A 17 3.62 8.25 -23.25
N GLY A 18 2.41 8.57 -22.79
CA GLY A 18 2.09 9.86 -22.15
C GLY A 18 1.94 9.82 -20.63
N THR A 19 1.69 8.63 -20.06
CA THR A 19 1.40 8.45 -18.63
C THR A 19 2.01 7.16 -18.11
N LEU A 20 2.67 7.23 -16.96
CA LEU A 20 3.11 6.08 -16.18
C LEU A 20 2.14 5.86 -15.02
N TRP A 21 1.76 4.60 -14.80
CA TRP A 21 1.05 4.19 -13.59
C TRP A 21 1.94 3.25 -12.79
N LEU A 22 2.09 3.54 -11.50
CA LEU A 22 2.85 2.71 -10.57
C LEU A 22 1.92 2.02 -9.60
N ALA A 23 2.04 0.71 -9.51
CA ALA A 23 1.55 -0.09 -8.39
C ALA A 23 2.17 0.42 -7.05
N PRO A 24 1.61 0.03 -5.90
CA PRO A 24 2.09 0.48 -4.59
C PRO A 24 3.59 0.26 -4.40
N PHE A 25 4.27 1.33 -3.97
CA PHE A 25 5.70 1.32 -3.62
C PHE A 25 5.94 1.74 -2.16
N TYR A 26 4.88 1.83 -1.38
CA TYR A 26 4.92 2.18 0.03
C TYR A 26 5.59 1.10 0.87
N LYS A 27 6.05 1.46 2.07
CA LYS A 27 6.60 0.50 3.01
C LYS A 27 5.56 -0.57 3.33
N SER A 28 5.89 -1.83 3.07
CA SER A 28 5.02 -2.99 3.21
C SER A 28 5.88 -4.23 3.51
N PRO A 29 5.36 -5.25 4.21
CA PRO A 29 6.03 -6.54 4.39
C PRO A 29 5.98 -7.41 3.12
N MET A 30 5.29 -6.95 2.08
CA MET A 30 5.18 -7.54 0.75
C MET A 30 4.41 -8.88 0.71
N LEU A 31 3.53 -9.13 1.69
CA LEU A 31 2.68 -10.32 1.70
C LEU A 31 1.61 -10.23 0.61
N ASP A 32 1.15 -9.01 0.30
CA ASP A 32 0.20 -8.73 -0.78
C ASP A 32 0.85 -7.85 -1.86
N ALA A 33 2.07 -8.19 -2.24
CA ALA A 33 2.84 -7.50 -3.30
C ALA A 33 2.93 -5.96 -3.17
N GLY A 34 2.80 -5.41 -1.95
CA GLY A 34 2.87 -3.97 -1.67
C GLY A 34 1.54 -3.31 -1.29
N TYR A 35 0.41 -4.01 -1.42
CA TYR A 35 -0.92 -3.49 -1.05
C TYR A 35 -1.20 -3.57 0.47
N ASP A 36 -0.43 -4.38 1.20
CA ASP A 36 -0.39 -4.48 2.66
C ASP A 36 0.50 -3.39 3.29
N ILE A 37 0.03 -2.15 3.25
CA ILE A 37 0.84 -0.96 3.61
C ILE A 37 1.05 -0.82 5.12
N VAL A 38 2.30 -0.57 5.54
CA VAL A 38 2.72 -0.27 6.92
C VAL A 38 2.91 1.22 7.16
N ASP A 39 3.32 1.96 6.13
CA ASP A 39 3.50 3.41 6.19
C ASP A 39 3.30 4.01 4.79
N HIS A 40 2.26 4.81 4.63
CA HIS A 40 1.89 5.47 3.38
C HIS A 40 2.81 6.63 2.98
N GLU A 41 3.67 7.10 3.90
CA GLU A 41 4.58 8.22 3.66
C GLU A 41 6.02 7.74 3.38
N GLN A 42 6.30 6.46 3.57
CA GLN A 42 7.62 5.87 3.32
C GLN A 42 7.64 5.00 2.06
N VAL A 43 8.71 5.12 1.30
CA VAL A 43 9.04 4.21 0.20
C VAL A 43 9.56 2.88 0.76
N ASN A 44 9.14 1.76 0.16
CA ASN A 44 9.73 0.46 0.44
C ASN A 44 11.21 0.45 -0.02
N PRO A 45 12.17 0.07 0.84
CA PRO A 45 13.58 0.01 0.47
C PRO A 45 13.90 -0.86 -0.76
N LEU A 46 13.05 -1.84 -1.09
CA LEU A 46 13.15 -2.64 -2.31
C LEU A 46 13.07 -1.80 -3.60
N PHE A 47 12.33 -0.69 -3.56
CA PHE A 47 12.08 0.15 -4.74
C PHE A 47 13.04 1.34 -4.85
N GLY A 48 13.65 1.77 -3.74
CA GLY A 48 14.65 2.83 -3.67
C GLY A 48 14.49 3.70 -2.43
N LYS A 49 14.98 4.93 -2.50
CA LYS A 49 14.76 5.95 -1.46
C LYS A 49 13.74 6.99 -1.94
N MET A 50 13.15 7.74 -1.00
CA MET A 50 12.29 8.88 -1.34
C MET A 50 12.99 9.88 -2.28
N ALA A 51 14.29 10.14 -2.07
CA ALA A 51 15.08 10.99 -2.96
C ALA A 51 15.20 10.46 -4.39
N ASP A 52 15.12 9.14 -4.61
CA ASP A 52 15.13 8.56 -5.96
C ASP A 52 13.76 8.72 -6.63
N PHE A 53 12.67 8.60 -5.85
CA PHE A 53 11.32 8.93 -6.32
C PHE A 53 11.21 10.40 -6.73
N ASP A 54 11.72 11.33 -5.93
CA ASP A 54 11.74 12.76 -6.24
C ASP A 54 12.47 13.07 -7.56
N LYS A 55 13.63 12.43 -7.77
CA LYS A 55 14.39 12.57 -9.02
C LYS A 55 13.60 12.04 -10.22
N MET A 56 12.94 10.89 -10.06
CA MET A 56 12.11 10.30 -11.10
C MET A 56 10.94 11.23 -11.46
N VAL A 57 10.20 11.74 -10.46
CA VAL A 57 9.08 12.68 -10.66
C VAL A 57 9.53 13.95 -11.38
N LYS A 58 10.69 14.52 -11.00
CA LYS A 58 11.26 15.69 -11.69
C LYS A 58 11.54 15.39 -13.17
N LYS A 59 12.12 14.22 -13.47
CA LYS A 59 12.42 13.83 -14.86
C LYS A 59 11.15 13.55 -15.67
N ILE A 60 10.14 12.91 -15.08
CA ILE A 60 8.81 12.70 -15.69
C ILE A 60 8.23 14.04 -16.13
N LYS A 61 8.16 15.02 -15.21
CA LYS A 61 7.64 16.37 -15.51
C LYS A 61 8.46 17.08 -16.60
N ALA A 62 9.78 17.00 -16.54
CA ALA A 62 10.66 17.61 -17.55
C ALA A 62 10.48 17.02 -18.95
N LYS A 63 10.01 15.77 -19.05
CA LYS A 63 9.70 15.07 -20.31
C LYS A 63 8.25 15.25 -20.78
N GLY A 64 7.43 16.01 -20.06
CA GLY A 64 6.01 16.17 -20.36
C GLY A 64 5.17 14.91 -20.14
N LEU A 65 5.70 13.95 -19.37
CA LEU A 65 4.99 12.73 -18.99
C LEU A 65 4.12 12.98 -17.76
N ASN A 66 3.06 12.20 -17.61
CA ASN A 66 2.22 12.16 -16.42
C ASN A 66 2.56 10.96 -15.54
N LEU A 67 2.28 11.06 -14.24
CA LEU A 67 2.43 9.98 -13.27
C LEU A 67 1.15 9.81 -12.46
N ILE A 68 0.67 8.58 -12.39
CA ILE A 68 -0.38 8.12 -11.48
C ILE A 68 0.26 7.11 -10.54
N VAL A 69 -0.03 7.23 -9.24
CA VAL A 69 0.37 6.25 -8.23
C VAL A 69 -0.88 5.60 -7.67
N ASP A 70 -0.82 4.29 -7.46
CA ASP A 70 -1.91 3.57 -6.81
C ASP A 70 -2.05 3.99 -5.34
N PHE A 71 -3.28 3.97 -4.82
CA PHE A 71 -3.60 4.31 -3.44
C PHE A 71 -4.62 3.31 -2.90
N VAL A 72 -4.32 2.73 -1.74
CA VAL A 72 -5.14 1.68 -1.10
C VAL A 72 -5.81 2.26 0.15
N PRO A 73 -7.04 2.81 0.05
CA PRO A 73 -7.72 3.39 1.21
C PRO A 73 -8.41 2.37 2.11
N ASN A 74 -8.67 1.16 1.60
CA ASN A 74 -9.59 0.22 2.24
C ASN A 74 -9.00 -0.44 3.49
N HIS A 75 -7.70 -0.72 3.49
CA HIS A 75 -7.05 -1.51 4.53
C HIS A 75 -5.57 -1.17 4.66
N THR A 76 -4.94 -1.63 5.72
CA THR A 76 -3.49 -1.55 5.96
C THR A 76 -2.97 -2.91 6.41
N SER A 77 -1.64 -3.10 6.45
CA SER A 77 -1.02 -4.24 7.13
C SER A 77 -1.38 -4.25 8.64
N ASP A 78 -1.42 -5.44 9.22
CA ASP A 78 -1.47 -5.69 10.67
C ASP A 78 -0.23 -5.15 11.41
N GLN A 79 0.85 -4.86 10.69
CA GLN A 79 2.03 -4.19 11.23
C GLN A 79 1.92 -2.66 11.21
N HIS A 80 0.88 -2.09 10.62
CA HIS A 80 0.61 -0.65 10.62
C HIS A 80 0.39 -0.14 12.05
N GLU A 81 0.84 1.08 12.32
CA GLU A 81 0.78 1.67 13.66
C GLU A 81 -0.67 1.83 14.14
N TRP A 82 -1.57 2.21 13.22
CA TRP A 82 -3.02 2.24 13.45
C TRP A 82 -3.58 0.89 13.91
N PHE A 83 -3.21 -0.23 13.27
CA PHE A 83 -3.71 -1.56 13.68
C PHE A 83 -3.24 -1.92 15.08
N LYS A 84 -1.95 -1.69 15.37
CA LYS A 84 -1.35 -1.94 16.69
C LYS A 84 -2.00 -1.11 17.80
N LYS A 85 -2.38 0.13 17.52
CA LYS A 85 -3.11 0.99 18.46
C LYS A 85 -4.58 0.59 18.60
N SER A 86 -5.24 0.27 17.50
CA SER A 86 -6.65 -0.15 17.46
C SER A 86 -6.87 -1.44 18.24
N VAL A 87 -6.04 -2.47 18.05
CA VAL A 87 -6.16 -3.75 18.78
C VAL A 87 -5.92 -3.59 20.29
N ARG A 88 -5.16 -2.56 20.70
CA ARG A 88 -4.95 -2.17 22.11
C ARG A 88 -6.02 -1.22 22.64
N LYS A 89 -7.02 -0.86 21.84
CA LYS A 89 -8.09 0.10 22.15
C LYS A 89 -7.54 1.47 22.58
N GLU A 90 -6.47 1.93 21.95
CA GLU A 90 -5.89 3.25 22.19
C GLU A 90 -6.67 4.33 21.43
N SER A 91 -7.26 5.29 22.15
CA SER A 91 -7.93 6.44 21.54
C SER A 91 -6.93 7.36 20.80
N PRO A 92 -7.26 7.91 19.62
CA PRO A 92 -8.54 7.80 18.89
C PRO A 92 -8.59 6.66 17.86
N TYR A 93 -7.71 5.66 17.97
CA TYR A 93 -7.54 4.59 16.98
C TYR A 93 -8.42 3.36 17.26
N ASP A 94 -9.14 3.34 18.38
CA ASP A 94 -9.99 2.23 18.81
C ASP A 94 -11.06 1.85 17.77
N ASP A 95 -11.58 2.83 17.02
CA ASP A 95 -12.56 2.62 15.95
C ASP A 95 -11.97 2.74 14.52
N TYR A 96 -10.65 2.66 14.34
CA TYR A 96 -10.01 2.70 13.00
C TYR A 96 -10.23 1.42 12.18
N TYR A 97 -10.57 0.30 12.81
CA TYR A 97 -10.86 -0.99 12.15
C TYR A 97 -12.21 -1.54 12.61
N ILE A 98 -12.80 -2.41 11.79
CA ILE A 98 -14.10 -3.01 12.09
C ILE A 98 -13.89 -4.19 13.05
N TRP A 99 -14.11 -3.96 14.33
CA TRP A 99 -14.13 -5.00 15.36
C TRP A 99 -15.55 -5.50 15.64
N ARG A 100 -15.71 -6.83 15.75
CA ARG A 100 -16.97 -7.50 16.10
C ARG A 100 -16.70 -8.67 17.03
N ASP A 101 -17.55 -8.82 18.03
CA ASP A 101 -17.52 -9.99 18.91
C ASP A 101 -17.89 -11.26 18.13
N ALA A 102 -17.41 -12.40 18.62
CA ALA A 102 -17.82 -13.71 18.11
C ALA A 102 -19.34 -13.89 18.26
N SER A 103 -19.98 -14.54 17.29
CA SER A 103 -21.43 -14.79 17.35
C SER A 103 -21.79 -15.80 18.45
N SER A 104 -20.89 -16.75 18.69
CA SER A 104 -20.92 -17.71 19.80
C SER A 104 -19.53 -18.31 20.00
N TRP A 105 -19.40 -19.29 20.91
CA TRP A 105 -18.14 -19.96 21.22
C TRP A 105 -18.32 -21.47 21.14
N ASN A 106 -17.40 -22.16 20.47
CA ASN A 106 -17.27 -23.62 20.48
C ASN A 106 -16.13 -24.01 21.42
N GLY A 107 -16.45 -24.17 22.71
CA GLY A 107 -15.42 -24.28 23.75
C GLY A 107 -14.60 -22.98 23.82
N SER A 108 -13.30 -23.07 23.54
CA SER A 108 -12.40 -21.91 23.51
C SER A 108 -12.27 -21.27 22.12
N GLU A 109 -12.89 -21.83 21.08
CA GLU A 109 -12.80 -21.31 19.71
C GLU A 109 -13.95 -20.34 19.41
N PRO A 110 -13.67 -19.11 18.94
CA PRO A 110 -14.72 -18.17 18.57
C PRO A 110 -15.39 -18.58 17.26
N VAL A 111 -16.73 -18.55 17.22
CA VAL A 111 -17.49 -18.67 15.97
C VAL A 111 -17.56 -17.29 15.31
N PRO A 112 -17.21 -17.16 14.00
CA PRO A 112 -17.22 -15.88 13.31
C PRO A 112 -18.57 -15.13 13.42
N PRO A 113 -18.56 -13.78 13.38
CA PRO A 113 -19.78 -12.97 13.55
C PRO A 113 -20.81 -13.17 12.43
N ASN A 114 -20.37 -13.60 11.26
CA ASN A 114 -21.21 -13.88 10.10
C ASN A 114 -20.47 -14.86 9.15
N ASN A 115 -21.05 -15.13 7.99
CA ASN A 115 -20.49 -16.01 6.96
C ASN A 115 -19.82 -15.25 5.79
N TRP A 116 -19.36 -14.01 6.02
CA TRP A 116 -18.63 -13.27 4.98
C TRP A 116 -17.37 -14.03 4.58
N VAL A 117 -17.15 -14.14 3.28
CA VAL A 117 -16.01 -14.83 2.70
C VAL A 117 -15.06 -13.83 2.08
N ILE A 118 -13.76 -14.03 2.26
CA ILE A 118 -12.74 -13.29 1.52
C ILE A 118 -12.58 -14.02 0.19
N ARG A 119 -13.08 -13.42 -0.91
CA ARG A 119 -13.09 -14.09 -2.22
C ARG A 119 -11.80 -13.97 -3.01
N HIS A 120 -10.87 -13.11 -2.60
CA HIS A 120 -9.54 -13.00 -3.19
C HIS A 120 -8.56 -12.55 -2.08
N LEU A 121 -7.66 -13.44 -1.69
CA LEU A 121 -6.39 -13.08 -1.06
C LEU A 121 -5.32 -13.49 -2.07
N ILE A 122 -4.44 -12.56 -2.41
CA ILE A 122 -3.17 -12.87 -3.06
C ILE A 122 -2.25 -13.48 -2.00
#